data_AF-A0A4D4KFS6-F1
#
_entry.id   AF-A0A4D4KFS6-F1
#
_cell.length_a   1.000
_cell.length_b   1.000
_cell.length_c   1.000
_cell.angle_alpha   90.00
_cell.angle_beta   90.00
_cell.angle_gamma   90.00
#
_symmetry.space_group_name_H-M   'P 1'
#
loop_
_entity.id
_entity.type
_entity.pdbx_description
1 polymer ?
#
loop_
_entity_poly.entity_id
_entity_poly.type
_entity_poly.pdbx_seq_one_letter_code
_entity_poly.pdbx_strand_id
1 'polypeptide(L)'
;MRIAREQRLTSLLQSDLRGAADAGLAPRSDSDQDIDEFIRTQSFSFYHPSGTCMMGKVVDHELRVRGLENVRVADTSIMPTLVTGNTNAPRS
;
A
#
# COMPACT_ATOMS: atom_id res chain seq x y z
N MET A 1 26.43 1.29 -15.41
CA MET A 1 26.19 1.91 -14.09
C MET A 1 27.50 2.38 -13.46
N ARG A 2 27.98 3.59 -13.79
CA ARG A 2 29.25 4.15 -13.28
C ARG A 2 29.07 5.39 -12.37
N ILE A 3 27.85 5.92 -12.29
CA ILE A 3 27.50 7.15 -11.55
C ILE A 3 27.41 6.90 -10.04
N ALA A 4 27.03 5.69 -9.60
CA ALA A 4 26.89 5.37 -8.17
C ALA A 4 28.22 5.06 -7.43
N ARG A 5 29.39 5.20 -8.08
CA ARG A 5 30.72 4.91 -7.48
C ARG A 5 31.55 6.17 -7.18
N GLU A 6 30.98 7.35 -7.34
CA GLU A 6 31.62 8.59 -6.90
C GLU A 6 31.43 8.78 -5.39
N GLN A 7 32.54 8.72 -4.64
CA GLN A 7 32.55 8.84 -3.17
C GLN A 7 31.79 10.08 -2.67
N ARG A 8 31.81 11.18 -3.44
CA ARG A 8 31.14 12.44 -3.10
C ARG A 8 29.62 12.34 -3.17
N LEU A 9 29.08 11.61 -4.14
CA LEU A 9 27.64 11.40 -4.28
C LEU A 9 27.13 10.45 -3.19
N THR A 10 27.91 9.42 -2.87
CA THR A 10 27.61 8.52 -1.75
C THR A 10 27.61 9.24 -0.41
N SER A 11 28.57 10.14 -0.16
CA SER A 11 28.61 10.91 1.09
C SER A 11 27.45 11.89 1.22
N LEU A 12 26.99 12.49 0.12
CA LEU A 12 25.82 13.38 0.12
C LEU A 12 24.53 12.61 0.39
N LEU A 13 24.35 11.46 -0.27
CA LEU A 13 23.22 10.57 0.00
C LEU A 13 23.20 10.09 1.46
N GLN A 14 24.36 9.77 2.03
CA GLN A 14 24.46 9.35 3.43
C GLN A 14 24.16 10.49 4.42
N SER A 15 24.56 11.73 4.12
CA SER A 15 24.19 12.87 4.96
C SER A 15 22.69 13.15 4.91
N ASP A 16 22.09 13.04 3.73
CA ASP A 16 20.66 13.28 3.54
C ASP A 16 19.81 12.20 4.22
N LEU A 17 20.20 10.93 4.11
CA LEU A 17 19.52 9.82 4.79
C LEU A 17 19.61 9.93 6.31
N ARG A 18 20.75 10.35 6.86
CA ARG A 18 20.88 10.61 8.31
C ARG A 18 19.95 11.74 8.75
N GLY A 19 19.92 12.85 8.02
CA GLY A 19 19.00 13.96 8.32
C GLY A 19 17.53 13.53 8.22
N ALA A 20 17.20 12.67 7.26
CA ALA A 20 15.85 12.11 7.14
C ALA A 20 15.51 11.16 8.30
N ALA A 21 16.45 10.33 8.74
CA ALA A 21 16.27 9.43 9.88
C ALA A 21 16.05 10.21 11.19
N ASP A 22 16.84 11.25 11.43
CA ASP A 22 16.70 12.14 12.59
C ASP A 22 15.34 12.87 12.58
N ALA A 23 14.81 13.18 11.39
CA ALA A 23 13.48 13.76 11.20
C ALA A 23 12.34 12.72 11.22
N GLY A 24 12.63 11.44 11.40
CA GLY A 24 11.65 10.35 11.39
C GLY A 24 11.07 10.03 10.02
N LEU A 25 11.73 10.46 8.93
CA LEU A 25 11.33 10.25 7.54
C LEU A 25 12.04 9.07 6.87
N ALA A 26 12.99 8.44 7.57
CA ALA A 26 13.71 7.25 7.10
C ALA A 26 14.04 6.30 8.27
N PRO A 27 14.33 5.01 7.99
CA PRO A 27 14.88 4.08 8.97
C PRO A 27 16.22 4.58 9.54
N ARG A 28 16.52 4.22 10.80
CA ARG A 28 17.77 4.62 11.48
C ARG A 28 19.02 3.95 10.88
N SER A 29 18.86 2.78 10.29
CA SER A 29 19.91 2.06 9.57
C SER A 29 19.30 1.13 8.52
N ASP A 30 20.17 0.51 7.71
CA ASP A 30 19.79 -0.51 6.72
C ASP A 30 19.54 -1.89 7.35
N SER A 31 19.49 -2.00 8.69
CA SER A 31 19.15 -3.27 9.35
C SER A 31 17.67 -3.59 9.19
N ASP A 32 17.34 -4.87 8.99
CA ASP A 32 15.95 -5.32 8.86
C ASP A 32 15.09 -4.87 10.06
N GLN A 33 15.66 -4.88 11.27
CA GLN A 33 14.98 -4.46 12.49
C GLN A 33 14.55 -2.98 12.45
N ASP A 34 15.46 -2.08 12.05
CA ASP A 34 15.17 -0.65 11.98
C ASP A 34 14.17 -0.34 10.85
N ILE A 35 14.24 -1.05 9.73
CA ILE A 35 13.28 -0.95 8.63
C ILE A 35 11.89 -1.39 9.11
N ASP A 36 11.81 -2.50 9.82
CA ASP A 36 10.58 -3.06 10.36
C ASP A 36 9.90 -2.11 11.36
N GLU A 37 10.68 -1.52 12.28
CA GLU A 37 10.19 -0.54 13.24
C GLU A 37 9.71 0.74 12.54
N PHE A 38 10.45 1.21 11.53
CA PHE A 38 10.05 2.34 10.73
C PHE A 38 8.72 2.08 9.99
N ILE A 39 8.57 0.91 9.35
CA ILE A 39 7.33 0.52 8.69
C ILE A 39 6.18 0.50 9.71
N ARG A 40 6.34 -0.09 10.89
CA ARG A 40 5.24 -0.16 11.88
C ARG A 40 4.80 1.22 12.39
N THR A 41 5.71 2.16 12.51
CA THR A 41 5.41 3.50 13.04
C THR A 41 4.90 4.47 11.97
N GLN A 42 5.33 4.30 10.72
CA GLN A 42 5.00 5.20 9.60
C GLN A 42 3.94 4.63 8.64
N SER A 43 3.55 3.36 8.77
CA SER A 43 2.52 2.78 7.91
C SER A 43 1.16 3.40 8.18
N PHE A 44 0.47 3.78 7.12
CA PHE A 44 -0.91 4.21 7.14
C PHE A 44 -1.67 3.53 6.01
N SER A 45 -3.00 3.49 6.15
CA SER A 45 -3.85 2.96 5.10
C SER A 45 -3.79 3.89 3.89
N PHE A 46 -3.33 3.37 2.75
CA PHE A 46 -3.62 3.98 1.46
C PHE A 46 -5.12 3.79 1.23
N TYR A 47 -5.88 4.89 1.18
CA TYR A 47 -7.35 5.03 1.17
C TYR A 47 -8.14 4.19 0.14
N HIS A 48 -7.91 2.88 0.09
CA HIS A 48 -8.50 1.91 -0.83
C HIS A 48 -9.15 0.76 -0.04
N PRO A 49 -10.10 1.03 0.89
CA PRO A 49 -10.84 -0.02 1.56
C PRO A 49 -11.69 -0.80 0.55
N SER A 50 -11.68 -2.12 0.67
CA SER A 50 -12.25 -3.03 -0.33
C SER A 50 -12.50 -4.42 0.26
N GLY A 51 -13.37 -5.21 -0.38
CA GLY A 51 -13.54 -6.64 -0.10
C GLY A 51 -14.43 -7.01 1.09
N THR A 52 -15.13 -6.08 1.72
CA THR A 52 -16.02 -6.36 2.88
C THR A 52 -17.33 -7.06 2.49
N CYS A 53 -17.82 -6.89 1.25
CA CYS A 53 -18.99 -7.58 0.68
C CYS A 53 -18.60 -8.45 -0.53
N MET A 54 -17.49 -9.17 -0.38
CA MET A 54 -16.80 -9.91 -1.44
C MET A 54 -17.71 -10.78 -2.35
N MET A 55 -17.54 -10.65 -3.67
CA MET A 55 -18.12 -11.57 -4.66
C MET A 55 -17.71 -13.02 -4.38
N GLY A 56 -18.67 -13.94 -4.50
CA GLY A 56 -18.47 -15.36 -4.20
C GLY A 56 -18.65 -15.73 -2.73
N LYS A 57 -18.60 -14.75 -1.81
CA LYS A 57 -18.84 -14.95 -0.37
C LYS A 57 -20.13 -14.30 0.11
N VAL A 58 -20.32 -13.01 -0.18
CA VAL A 58 -21.47 -12.20 0.26
C VAL A 58 -22.44 -11.94 -0.89
N VAL A 59 -21.90 -11.53 -2.04
CA VAL A 59 -22.69 -11.31 -3.27
C VAL A 59 -22.38 -12.35 -4.35
N ASP A 60 -23.26 -12.49 -5.33
CA ASP A 60 -23.02 -13.28 -6.55
C ASP A 60 -22.35 -12.46 -7.68
N HIS A 61 -22.11 -13.07 -8.84
CA HIS A 61 -21.51 -12.39 -10.00
C HIS A 61 -22.42 -11.33 -10.65
N GLU A 62 -23.71 -11.32 -10.29
CA GLU A 62 -24.68 -10.30 -10.68
C GLU A 62 -24.89 -9.26 -9.56
N LEU A 63 -23.98 -9.26 -8.57
CA LEU A 63 -23.92 -8.36 -7.41
C LEU A 63 -25.11 -8.46 -6.46
N ARG A 64 -25.90 -9.53 -6.55
CA ARG A 64 -27.03 -9.78 -5.63
C ARG A 64 -26.52 -10.30 -4.30
N VAL A 65 -27.08 -9.78 -3.21
CA VAL A 65 -26.75 -10.27 -1.86
C VAL A 65 -27.37 -11.65 -1.66
N ARG A 66 -26.54 -12.62 -1.27
CA ARG A 66 -26.98 -14.00 -1.06
C ARG A 66 -27.98 -14.07 0.11
N GLY A 67 -29.11 -14.74 -0.08
CA GLY A 67 -30.15 -14.91 0.94
C GLY A 67 -31.11 -13.72 1.09
N LEU A 68 -30.98 -12.69 0.26
CA LEU A 68 -31.88 -11.54 0.20
C LEU A 68 -32.40 -11.36 -1.22
N GLU A 69 -33.67 -11.00 -1.35
CA GLU A 69 -34.27 -10.67 -2.64
C GLU A 69 -34.20 -9.16 -2.89
N ASN A 70 -33.99 -8.77 -4.15
CA ASN A 70 -33.99 -7.37 -4.59
C ASN A 70 -32.94 -6.44 -3.93
N VAL A 71 -31.88 -6.98 -3.32
CA VAL A 71 -30.75 -6.21 -2.76
C VAL A 71 -29.46 -6.47 -3.53
N ARG A 72 -28.73 -5.40 -3.86
CA ARG A 72 -27.42 -5.45 -4.52
C ARG A 72 -26.41 -4.52 -3.84
N VAL A 73 -25.12 -4.84 -3.96
CA VAL A 73 -24.02 -3.98 -3.52
C VAL A 73 -23.15 -3.65 -4.74
N ALA A 74 -22.88 -2.37 -4.98
CA ALA A 74 -22.18 -1.91 -6.19
C ALA A 74 -21.13 -0.84 -5.86
N ASP A 75 -20.17 -1.19 -5.01
CA ASP A 75 -19.00 -0.38 -4.69
C ASP A 75 -17.74 -1.26 -4.56
N THR A 76 -16.62 -0.73 -4.07
CA THR A 76 -15.35 -1.49 -3.97
C THR A 76 -15.42 -2.67 -2.98
N SER A 77 -16.41 -2.71 -2.08
CA SER A 77 -16.56 -3.79 -1.11
C SER A 77 -16.77 -5.17 -1.78
N ILE A 78 -17.26 -5.21 -3.02
CA ILE A 78 -17.51 -6.47 -3.76
C ILE A 78 -16.24 -7.07 -4.37
N MET A 79 -15.14 -6.31 -4.46
CA MET A 79 -13.93 -6.76 -5.16
C MET A 79 -13.24 -7.90 -4.38
N PRO A 80 -13.03 -9.08 -5.00
CA PRO A 80 -12.38 -10.22 -4.35
C PRO A 80 -10.86 -10.07 -4.22
N THR A 81 -10.26 -9.20 -5.02
CA THR A 81 -8.83 -8.88 -4.95
C THR A 81 -8.68 -7.40 -5.31
N LEU A 82 -7.75 -6.70 -4.64
CA LEU A 82 -7.49 -5.30 -4.94
C LEU A 82 -6.91 -5.18 -6.36
N VAL A 83 -7.46 -4.29 -7.17
CA VAL A 83 -6.90 -3.94 -8.48
C VAL A 83 -5.58 -3.16 -8.30
N THR A 84 -4.66 -3.28 -9.25
CA THR A 84 -3.45 -2.45 -9.27
C THR A 84 -3.79 -1.03 -9.70
N GLY A 85 -3.20 -0.03 -9.03
CA GLY A 85 -3.47 1.38 -9.27
C GLY A 85 -4.60 1.93 -8.39
N ASN A 86 -5.06 3.14 -8.71
CA ASN A 86 -6.09 3.80 -7.92
C ASN A 86 -7.45 3.12 -8.12
N THR A 87 -8.16 2.82 -7.04
CA THR A 87 -9.41 2.04 -7.11
C THR A 87 -10.55 2.74 -7.87
N ASN A 88 -10.47 4.07 -8.07
CA ASN A 88 -11.39 4.82 -8.91
C ASN A 88 -11.10 4.69 -10.43
N ALA A 89 -9.92 4.19 -10.80
CA ALA A 89 -9.47 4.01 -12.17
C ALA A 89 -8.70 2.68 -12.28
N PRO A 90 -9.42 1.53 -12.17
CA PRO A 90 -8.79 0.22 -12.27
C PRO A 90 -8.10 0.10 -13.64
N ARG A 91 -6.81 -0.25 -13.65
CA ARG A 91 -6.15 -0.73 -14.87
C ARG A 91 -6.39 -2.23 -15.03
N SER A 92 -6.62 -2.64 -16.28
CA SER A 92 -6.66 -4.05 -16.70
C SER A 92 -5.26 -4.64 -16.85
#